data_AF-A0A957ZVT1-F1
#
_entry.id   AF-A0A957ZVT1-F1
#
_cell.length_a   1.000
_cell.length_b   1.000
_cell.length_c   1.000
_cell.angle_alpha   90.00
_cell.angle_beta   90.00
_cell.angle_gamma   90.00
#
_symmetry.space_group_name_H-M   'P 1'
#
loop_
_entity.id
_entity.type
_entity.pdbx_description
1 polymer ?
#
loop_
_entity_poly.entity_id
_entity_poly.type
_entity_poly.pdbx_seq_one_letter_code
_entity_poly.pdbx_strand_id
1 'polypeptide(L)'
;MSADFASPPFIAGLRCLRCGRTFPADYAGFLCPDHANAGSDLGTLDVLYDLDAVRAAMSPAAIAADPDPSIGRYWALLPIRDRASLPPLPVGNTPLLHAQRLGASIGLPRLYLKDDGRNPSASFKDRASAIAVARAQEEGRDVVATASTGNAAAALAAMAAAAGRPSVIFVPKTAPQAKIAQLLVYGSTVLAVDGSYDQAFDLCMDACAEFGWYNRNTGVNPYMTEGKKTVSFEIAEQLARLTATGRRHRAGLRRTGRGLRLRGRRLHHRRRAQGLQAALRAGLDR
;
A
#
# COMPACT_ATOMS: atom_id res chain seq x y z
N MET A 1 -18.63 17.52 18.04
CA MET A 1 -17.30 17.82 18.59
C MET A 1 -16.28 17.52 17.49
N SER A 2 -15.76 18.54 16.82
CA SER A 2 -14.66 18.37 15.88
C SER A 2 -13.40 18.06 16.69
N ALA A 3 -12.99 16.80 16.70
CA ALA A 3 -11.64 16.48 17.15
C ALA A 3 -10.68 17.13 16.13
N ASP A 4 -9.83 18.05 16.60
CA ASP A 4 -8.74 18.62 15.82
C ASP A 4 -7.76 17.49 15.49
N PHE A 5 -8.01 16.81 14.37
CA PHE A 5 -7.09 15.80 13.86
C PHE A 5 -5.97 16.53 13.13
N ALA A 6 -4.82 16.70 13.79
CA ALA A 6 -3.63 17.21 13.12
C ALA A 6 -3.36 16.37 11.85
N SER A 7 -3.23 17.04 10.71
CA SER A 7 -2.99 16.40 9.42
C SER A 7 -1.64 15.68 9.40
N PRO A 8 -1.50 14.55 8.66
CA PRO A 8 -0.20 13.97 8.42
C PRO A 8 0.73 14.97 7.72
N PRO A 9 2.03 15.03 8.08
CA PRO A 9 2.90 16.17 7.80
C PRO A 9 3.21 16.41 6.32
N PHE A 10 2.95 15.42 5.45
CA PHE A 10 3.25 15.50 4.02
C PHE A 10 2.01 15.49 3.12
N ILE A 11 0.81 15.50 3.71
CA ILE A 11 -0.44 15.53 2.94
C ILE A 11 -0.84 16.98 2.73
N ALA A 12 -0.90 17.39 1.47
CA ALA A 12 -1.34 18.73 1.06
C ALA A 12 -2.87 18.84 1.00
N GLY A 13 -3.57 17.71 0.81
CA GLY A 13 -5.02 17.66 0.74
C GLY A 13 -5.53 16.37 0.13
N LEU A 14 -6.82 16.36 -0.20
CA LEU A 14 -7.47 15.29 -0.94
C LEU A 14 -8.13 15.85 -2.20
N ARG A 15 -8.27 15.04 -3.24
CA ARG A 15 -8.93 15.41 -4.50
C ARG A 15 -9.96 14.36 -4.89
N CYS A 16 -11.18 14.80 -5.19
CA CYS A 16 -12.19 13.91 -5.75
C CYS A 16 -11.78 13.45 -7.15
N LEU A 17 -11.74 12.15 -7.37
CA LEU A 17 -11.40 11.56 -8.68
C LEU A 17 -12.49 11.78 -9.74
N ARG A 18 -13.70 12.19 -9.34
CA ARG A 18 -14.83 12.45 -10.25
C ARG A 18 -14.94 13.91 -10.67
N CYS A 19 -15.07 14.81 -9.70
CA CYS A 19 -15.33 16.23 -9.98
C CYS A 19 -14.08 17.12 -9.84
N GLY A 20 -12.96 16.59 -9.37
CA GLY A 20 -11.73 17.36 -9.17
C GLY A 20 -11.73 18.30 -7.97
N ARG A 21 -12.83 18.40 -7.21
CA ARG A 21 -12.91 19.21 -5.98
C ARG A 21 -11.83 18.77 -4.99
N THR A 22 -11.17 19.75 -4.38
CA THR A 22 -10.15 19.54 -3.37
C THR A 22 -10.70 19.75 -1.97
N PHE A 23 -10.11 19.03 -1.02
CA PHE A 23 -10.41 19.08 0.40
C PHE A 23 -9.11 19.25 1.19
N PRO A 24 -9.16 19.87 2.38
CA PRO A 24 -7.98 20.00 3.23
C PRO A 24 -7.49 18.62 3.72
N ALA A 25 -6.24 18.57 4.20
CA ALA A 25 -5.58 17.33 4.60
C ALA A 25 -6.20 16.66 5.84
N ASP A 26 -6.93 17.43 6.65
CA ASP A 26 -7.68 17.01 7.83
C ASP A 26 -9.16 16.71 7.54
N TYR A 27 -9.55 16.63 6.26
CA TYR A 27 -10.92 16.27 5.89
C TYR A 27 -11.32 14.93 6.52
N ALA A 28 -12.32 14.98 7.39
CA ALA A 28 -12.74 13.83 8.21
C ALA A 28 -13.52 12.75 7.42
N GLY A 29 -13.99 13.08 6.21
CA GLY A 29 -14.74 12.16 5.35
C GLY A 29 -13.85 11.31 4.46
N PHE A 30 -14.39 10.19 3.99
CA PHE A 30 -13.70 9.33 3.01
C PHE A 30 -14.11 9.60 1.56
N LEU A 31 -15.29 10.20 1.35
CA LEU A 31 -15.89 10.46 0.05
C LEU A 31 -16.17 11.94 -0.13
N CYS A 32 -16.25 12.37 -1.38
CA CYS A 32 -16.74 13.68 -1.79
C CYS A 32 -18.25 13.80 -1.46
N PRO A 33 -18.67 14.86 -0.74
CA PRO A 33 -20.06 15.04 -0.34
C PRO A 33 -20.96 15.55 -1.49
N ASP A 34 -20.37 15.96 -2.62
CA ASP A 34 -21.12 16.47 -3.79
C ASP A 34 -21.69 15.34 -4.68
N HIS A 35 -21.62 14.10 -4.22
CA HIS A 35 -22.06 12.92 -4.96
C HIS A 35 -23.00 12.08 -4.10
N ALA A 36 -23.93 11.37 -4.76
CA ALA A 36 -24.90 10.52 -4.09
C ALA A 36 -24.26 9.37 -3.30
N ASN A 37 -23.05 8.92 -3.70
CA ASN A 37 -22.30 7.86 -3.04
C ASN A 37 -23.12 6.56 -2.89
N ALA A 38 -23.87 6.20 -3.92
CA ALA A 38 -24.75 5.04 -3.95
C ALA A 38 -24.20 3.93 -4.86
N GLY A 39 -24.24 2.69 -4.38
CA GLY A 39 -23.72 1.53 -5.11
C GLY A 39 -22.27 1.72 -5.54
N SER A 40 -21.98 1.54 -6.82
CA SER A 40 -20.65 1.75 -7.39
C SER A 40 -20.32 3.21 -7.73
N ASP A 41 -21.28 4.15 -7.60
CA ASP A 41 -21.08 5.56 -7.95
C ASP A 41 -20.51 6.37 -6.76
N LEU A 42 -19.27 6.06 -6.38
CA LEU A 42 -18.60 6.66 -5.23
C LEU A 42 -17.76 7.88 -5.63
N GLY A 43 -17.89 8.95 -4.87
CA GLY A 43 -17.04 10.14 -4.90
C GLY A 43 -15.66 9.91 -4.28
N THR A 44 -14.96 8.84 -4.65
CA THR A 44 -13.69 8.44 -4.03
C THR A 44 -12.65 9.54 -4.15
N LEU A 45 -11.94 9.78 -3.04
CA LEU A 45 -10.88 10.77 -2.96
C LEU A 45 -9.51 10.14 -3.25
N ASP A 46 -8.58 10.97 -3.69
CA ASP A 46 -7.17 10.67 -3.91
C ASP A 46 -6.32 11.57 -3.02
N VAL A 47 -5.18 11.05 -2.56
CA VAL A 47 -4.35 11.71 -1.56
C VAL A 47 -3.29 12.57 -2.25
N LEU A 48 -3.30 13.88 -1.99
CA LEU A 48 -2.32 14.82 -2.53
C LEU A 48 -1.17 15.00 -1.53
N TYR A 49 0.07 14.83 -2.01
CA TYR A 49 1.28 15.00 -1.20
C TYR A 49 1.99 16.31 -1.52
N ASP A 50 2.57 16.94 -0.49
CA ASP A 50 3.62 17.95 -0.65
C ASP A 50 4.94 17.23 -0.98
N LEU A 51 5.22 17.07 -2.27
CA LEU A 51 6.40 16.34 -2.75
C LEU A 51 7.72 17.06 -2.45
N ASP A 52 7.70 18.36 -2.19
CA ASP A 52 8.91 19.11 -1.83
C ASP A 52 9.26 18.89 -0.35
N ALA A 53 8.26 18.88 0.53
CA ALA A 53 8.43 18.45 1.91
C ALA A 53 8.89 16.99 2.01
N VAL A 54 8.31 16.09 1.20
CA VAL A 54 8.76 14.68 1.13
C VAL A 54 10.23 14.58 0.69
N ARG A 55 10.63 15.33 -0.36
CA ARG A 55 12.02 15.33 -0.84
C ARG A 55 13.00 15.86 0.20
N ALA A 56 12.58 16.83 1.02
CA ALA A 56 13.41 17.36 2.10
C ALA A 56 13.57 16.33 3.25
N ALA A 57 12.51 15.57 3.55
CA ALA A 57 12.51 14.62 4.67
C ALA A 57 13.10 13.24 4.33
N MET A 58 13.06 12.80 3.06
CA MET A 58 13.40 11.43 2.67
C MET A 58 14.11 11.36 1.32
N SER A 59 15.10 10.48 1.22
CA SER A 59 15.81 10.20 -0.02
C SER A 59 15.84 8.69 -0.32
N PRO A 60 16.01 8.27 -1.58
CA PRO A 60 16.18 6.85 -1.92
C PRO A 60 17.34 6.18 -1.19
N ALA A 61 18.42 6.92 -0.89
CA ALA A 61 19.55 6.40 -0.13
C ALA A 61 19.21 6.18 1.35
N ALA A 62 18.44 7.11 1.96
CA ALA A 62 17.96 6.96 3.33
C ALA A 62 17.01 5.77 3.46
N ILE A 63 16.05 5.61 2.53
CA ILE A 63 15.15 4.46 2.48
C ILE A 63 15.93 3.14 2.40
N ALA A 64 16.96 3.07 1.54
CA ALA A 64 17.75 1.86 1.35
C ALA A 64 18.64 1.52 2.57
N ALA A 65 18.98 2.51 3.39
CA ALA A 65 19.78 2.37 4.60
C ALA A 65 18.93 2.18 5.87
N ASP A 66 17.62 2.38 5.80
CA ASP A 66 16.70 2.20 6.92
C ASP A 66 16.64 0.70 7.32
N PRO A 67 16.91 0.36 8.59
CA PRO A 67 16.92 -1.03 9.05
C PRO A 67 15.52 -1.67 9.13
N ASP A 68 14.44 -0.90 9.01
CA ASP A 68 13.09 -1.42 9.15
C ASP A 68 12.62 -2.25 7.95
N PRO A 69 12.28 -3.52 8.20
CA PRO A 69 11.84 -4.43 7.16
C PRO A 69 10.37 -4.21 6.75
N SER A 70 9.69 -3.17 7.20
CA SER A 70 8.27 -2.91 6.91
C SER A 70 8.07 -1.72 5.95
N ILE A 71 6.82 -1.48 5.56
CA ILE A 71 6.42 -0.27 4.83
C ILE A 71 6.75 1.03 5.58
N GLY A 72 7.06 0.97 6.88
CA GLY A 72 7.47 2.11 7.69
C GLY A 72 8.69 2.86 7.17
N ARG A 73 9.60 2.21 6.42
CA ARG A 73 10.72 2.91 5.75
C ARG A 73 10.27 3.92 4.68
N TYR A 74 9.00 3.88 4.27
CA TYR A 74 8.39 4.84 3.35
C TYR A 74 7.53 5.89 4.07
N TRP A 75 7.68 6.08 5.39
CA TRP A 75 6.76 6.86 6.22
C TRP A 75 6.37 8.23 5.64
N ALA A 76 7.32 8.97 5.04
CA ALA A 76 7.04 10.28 4.48
C ALA A 76 6.13 10.24 3.23
N LEU A 77 5.98 9.06 2.62
CA LEU A 77 5.06 8.78 1.53
C LEU A 77 3.80 8.04 2.00
N LEU A 78 3.53 7.97 3.31
CA LEU A 78 2.35 7.35 3.89
C LEU A 78 1.43 8.41 4.55
N PRO A 79 0.10 8.20 4.57
CA PRO A 79 -0.84 9.19 5.09
C PRO A 79 -1.03 9.04 6.61
N ILE A 80 0.09 8.95 7.35
CA ILE A 80 0.15 8.78 8.81
C ILE A 80 1.08 9.86 9.39
N ARG A 81 0.81 10.30 10.62
CA ARG A 81 1.61 11.29 11.34
C ARG A 81 2.92 10.70 11.85
N ASP A 82 2.83 9.52 12.45
CA ASP A 82 3.96 8.84 13.07
C ASP A 82 4.06 7.41 12.55
N ARG A 83 5.27 7.01 12.19
CA ARG A 83 5.58 5.63 11.82
C ARG A 83 5.28 4.65 12.95
N ALA A 84 5.39 5.08 14.21
CA ALA A 84 5.06 4.28 15.38
C ALA A 84 3.56 3.91 15.46
N SER A 85 2.69 4.60 14.71
CA SER A 85 1.27 4.25 14.59
C SER A 85 1.03 2.97 13.80
N LEU A 86 2.01 2.49 13.02
CA LEU A 86 1.87 1.24 12.28
C LEU A 86 1.76 0.04 13.23
N PRO A 87 0.97 -0.99 12.89
CA PRO A 87 0.94 -2.23 13.65
C PRO A 87 2.35 -2.83 13.76
N PRO A 88 2.68 -3.49 14.89
CA PRO A 88 4.00 -4.06 15.13
C PRO A 88 4.22 -5.38 14.36
N LEU A 89 3.95 -5.37 13.05
CA LEU A 89 4.16 -6.47 12.14
C LEU A 89 5.00 -6.01 10.94
N PRO A 90 5.90 -6.85 10.41
CA PRO A 90 6.75 -6.50 9.27
C PRO A 90 5.95 -6.60 7.96
N VAL A 91 4.98 -5.71 7.77
CA VAL A 91 4.20 -5.62 6.53
C VAL A 91 5.08 -5.10 5.41
N GLY A 92 5.10 -5.78 4.27
CA GLY A 92 5.95 -5.44 3.13
C GLY A 92 7.32 -6.11 3.16
N ASN A 93 8.27 -5.53 2.42
CA ASN A 93 9.60 -6.10 2.12
C ASN A 93 9.55 -7.56 1.65
N THR A 94 8.51 -7.89 0.91
CA THR A 94 8.28 -9.25 0.44
C THR A 94 9.27 -9.62 -0.67
N PRO A 95 9.55 -10.91 -0.91
CA PRO A 95 10.54 -11.30 -1.91
C PRO A 95 10.15 -10.88 -3.34
N LEU A 96 11.17 -10.53 -4.13
CA LEU A 96 11.09 -10.42 -5.58
C LEU A 96 11.84 -11.60 -6.21
N LEU A 97 11.09 -12.62 -6.62
CA LEU A 97 11.63 -13.90 -7.09
C LEU A 97 11.88 -13.85 -8.59
N HIS A 98 13.10 -14.21 -9.04
CA HIS A 98 13.40 -14.36 -10.47
C HIS A 98 12.87 -15.73 -10.96
N ALA A 99 11.76 -15.73 -11.69
CA ALA A 99 11.10 -16.95 -12.15
C ALA A 99 11.75 -17.47 -13.45
N GLN A 100 12.99 -17.96 -13.34
CA GLN A 100 13.83 -18.32 -14.51
C GLN A 100 13.19 -19.37 -15.43
N ARG A 101 12.69 -20.47 -14.87
CA ARG A 101 12.09 -21.57 -15.65
C ARG A 101 10.81 -21.13 -16.38
N LEU A 102 9.90 -20.47 -15.66
CA LEU A 102 8.67 -19.93 -16.23
C LEU A 102 8.97 -18.84 -17.28
N GLY A 103 9.94 -17.97 -16.98
CA GLY A 103 10.41 -16.96 -17.91
C GLY A 103 10.95 -17.58 -19.20
N ALA A 104 11.75 -18.64 -19.12
CA ALA A 104 12.26 -19.36 -20.28
C ALA A 104 11.15 -19.99 -21.13
N SER A 105 10.12 -20.58 -20.50
CA SER A 105 9.02 -21.23 -21.24
C SER A 105 8.12 -20.25 -22.00
N ILE A 106 8.11 -18.95 -21.63
CA ILE A 106 7.30 -17.92 -22.29
C ILE A 106 8.13 -16.82 -22.96
N GLY A 107 9.44 -17.01 -23.11
CA GLY A 107 10.33 -16.04 -23.78
C GLY A 107 10.61 -14.75 -22.99
N LEU A 108 10.40 -14.74 -21.68
CA LEU A 108 10.65 -13.60 -20.78
C LEU A 108 11.89 -13.86 -19.89
N PRO A 109 13.11 -13.48 -20.30
CA PRO A 109 14.33 -13.77 -19.55
C PRO A 109 14.44 -13.02 -18.21
N ARG A 110 13.57 -12.02 -18.00
CA ARG A 110 13.54 -11.15 -16.82
C ARG A 110 12.13 -11.13 -16.20
N LEU A 111 11.52 -12.30 -16.06
CA LEU A 111 10.26 -12.49 -15.34
C LEU A 111 10.51 -12.52 -13.83
N TYR A 112 9.89 -11.61 -13.09
CA TYR A 112 9.97 -11.57 -11.64
C TYR A 112 8.58 -11.66 -11.02
N LEU A 113 8.49 -12.30 -9.86
CA LEU A 113 7.26 -12.44 -9.06
C LEU A 113 7.45 -11.71 -7.74
N LYS A 114 6.59 -10.73 -7.45
CA LYS A 114 6.54 -10.05 -6.16
C LYS A 114 5.60 -10.83 -5.24
N ASP A 115 6.16 -11.56 -4.29
CA ASP A 115 5.43 -12.56 -3.49
C ASP A 115 4.82 -11.96 -2.22
N ASP A 116 3.75 -11.20 -2.41
CA ASP A 116 2.98 -10.60 -1.31
C ASP A 116 2.09 -11.60 -0.55
N GLY A 117 2.12 -12.88 -0.95
CA GLY A 117 1.58 -13.98 -0.15
C GLY A 117 2.39 -14.26 1.12
N ARG A 118 3.55 -13.62 1.29
CA ARG A 118 4.39 -13.72 2.50
C ARG A 118 4.22 -12.56 3.48
N ASN A 119 3.27 -11.67 3.25
CA ASN A 119 2.87 -10.73 4.30
C ASN A 119 2.25 -11.49 5.50
N PRO A 120 2.17 -10.88 6.70
CA PRO A 120 1.71 -11.55 7.93
C PRO A 120 0.39 -12.32 7.84
N SER A 121 -0.63 -11.80 7.14
CA SER A 121 -1.91 -12.50 6.91
C SER A 121 -1.94 -13.35 5.63
N ALA A 122 -0.78 -13.52 5.00
CA ALA A 122 -0.57 -14.12 3.69
C ALA A 122 -1.23 -13.37 2.53
N SER A 123 -1.29 -12.03 2.61
CA SER A 123 -1.99 -11.21 1.63
C SER A 123 -1.40 -9.82 1.40
N PHE A 124 -1.42 -9.39 0.13
CA PHE A 124 -1.19 -8.00 -0.28
C PHE A 124 -2.05 -6.97 0.49
N LYS A 125 -3.22 -7.39 1.00
CA LYS A 125 -4.16 -6.50 1.69
C LYS A 125 -3.62 -5.99 3.04
N ASP A 126 -2.58 -6.61 3.59
CA ASP A 126 -1.91 -6.17 4.82
C ASP A 126 -1.39 -4.74 4.69
N ARG A 127 -0.86 -4.37 3.52
CA ARG A 127 -0.35 -3.02 3.28
C ARG A 127 -1.41 -1.96 3.50
N ALA A 128 -2.62 -2.19 3.00
CA ALA A 128 -3.74 -1.27 3.15
C ALA A 128 -4.30 -1.30 4.59
N SER A 129 -4.44 -2.49 5.17
CA SER A 129 -4.97 -2.66 6.52
C SER A 129 -4.03 -2.07 7.59
N ALA A 130 -2.71 -2.09 7.37
CA ALA A 130 -1.74 -1.44 8.25
C ALA A 130 -1.97 0.09 8.30
N ILE A 131 -2.22 0.71 7.15
CA ILE A 131 -2.57 2.14 7.07
C ILE A 131 -3.93 2.42 7.73
N ALA A 132 -4.92 1.56 7.51
CA ALA A 132 -6.24 1.72 8.13
C ALA A 132 -6.14 1.74 9.66
N VAL A 133 -5.41 0.77 10.23
CA VAL A 133 -5.25 0.63 11.67
C VAL A 133 -4.45 1.78 12.26
N ALA A 134 -3.36 2.20 11.60
CA ALA A 134 -2.55 3.33 12.03
C ALA A 134 -3.33 4.65 12.03
N ARG A 135 -4.06 4.93 10.94
CA ARG A 135 -4.89 6.13 10.86
C ARG A 135 -6.02 6.13 11.86
N ALA A 136 -6.70 5.01 12.04
CA ALA A 136 -7.74 4.90 13.03
C ALA A 136 -7.21 5.17 14.46
N GLN A 137 -5.94 4.85 14.74
CA GLN A 137 -5.30 5.14 16.02
C GLN A 137 -4.98 6.62 16.16
N GLU A 138 -4.45 7.23 15.11
CA GLU A 138 -4.19 8.68 15.07
C GLU A 138 -5.46 9.53 15.14
N GLU A 139 -6.56 9.03 14.57
CA GLU A 139 -7.88 9.65 14.64
C GLU A 139 -8.65 9.28 15.92
N GLY A 140 -8.05 8.54 16.86
CA GLY A 140 -8.70 8.18 18.12
C GLY A 140 -10.00 7.38 17.96
N ARG A 141 -10.16 6.65 16.86
CA ARG A 141 -11.36 5.85 16.56
C ARG A 141 -11.15 4.42 17.02
N ASP A 142 -11.74 4.04 18.14
CA ASP A 142 -11.46 2.78 18.84
C ASP A 142 -11.61 1.52 18.00
N VAL A 143 -12.58 1.49 17.08
CA VAL A 143 -12.92 0.31 16.27
C VAL A 143 -12.59 0.56 14.80
N VAL A 144 -12.02 -0.45 14.15
CA VAL A 144 -11.84 -0.46 12.69
C VAL A 144 -12.76 -1.51 12.06
N ALA A 145 -13.51 -1.12 11.03
CA ALA A 145 -14.51 -1.98 10.41
C ALA A 145 -14.33 -2.15 8.90
N THR A 146 -14.78 -3.29 8.38
CA THR A 146 -14.86 -3.56 6.95
C THR A 146 -15.96 -4.56 6.64
N ALA A 147 -16.55 -4.45 5.44
CA ALA A 147 -17.35 -5.51 4.87
C ALA A 147 -16.48 -6.30 3.89
N SER A 148 -16.20 -7.58 4.19
CA SER A 148 -15.45 -8.44 3.29
C SER A 148 -15.50 -9.90 3.74
N THR A 149 -15.61 -10.83 2.80
CA THR A 149 -15.48 -12.27 3.06
C THR A 149 -14.12 -12.82 2.69
N GLY A 150 -13.14 -11.98 2.36
CA GLY A 150 -11.86 -12.41 1.79
C GLY A 150 -10.65 -11.77 2.46
N ASN A 151 -9.56 -11.66 1.71
CA ASN A 151 -8.28 -11.26 2.28
C ASN A 151 -8.26 -9.85 2.90
N ALA A 152 -9.22 -8.98 2.56
CA ALA A 152 -9.32 -7.65 3.19
C ALA A 152 -9.79 -7.75 4.65
N ALA A 153 -10.73 -8.65 4.93
CA ALA A 153 -11.17 -8.97 6.29
C ALA A 153 -10.02 -9.62 7.09
N ALA A 154 -9.38 -10.66 6.54
CA ALA A 154 -8.27 -11.34 7.21
C ALA A 154 -7.10 -10.40 7.52
N ALA A 155 -6.72 -9.54 6.56
CA ALA A 155 -5.70 -8.54 6.76
C ALA A 155 -6.08 -7.50 7.82
N LEU A 156 -7.34 -7.02 7.82
CA LEU A 156 -7.78 -6.08 8.85
C LEU A 156 -7.75 -6.72 10.24
N ALA A 157 -8.30 -7.93 10.36
CA ALA A 157 -8.31 -8.70 11.60
C ALA A 157 -6.90 -8.88 12.17
N ALA A 158 -5.95 -9.33 11.34
CA ALA A 158 -4.56 -9.52 11.74
C ALA A 158 -3.87 -8.21 12.18
N MET A 159 -4.03 -7.13 11.40
CA MET A 159 -3.41 -5.84 11.73
C MET A 159 -4.00 -5.20 12.98
N ALA A 160 -5.33 -5.30 13.16
CA ALA A 160 -6.01 -4.78 14.34
C ALA A 160 -5.61 -5.56 15.59
N ALA A 161 -5.57 -6.89 15.51
CA ALA A 161 -5.12 -7.76 16.60
C ALA A 161 -3.68 -7.43 17.03
N ALA A 162 -2.77 -7.27 16.07
CA ALA A 162 -1.38 -6.92 16.35
C ALA A 162 -1.22 -5.54 17.01
N ALA A 163 -2.08 -4.59 16.67
CA ALA A 163 -2.11 -3.27 17.29
C ALA A 163 -2.92 -3.22 18.60
N GLY A 164 -3.50 -4.35 19.04
CA GLY A 164 -4.34 -4.40 20.25
C GLY A 164 -5.67 -3.65 20.10
N ARG A 165 -6.23 -3.60 18.89
CA ARG A 165 -7.42 -2.80 18.56
C ARG A 165 -8.61 -3.67 18.20
N PRO A 166 -9.83 -3.32 18.65
CA PRO A 166 -11.05 -3.96 18.19
C PRO A 166 -11.24 -3.85 16.68
N SER A 167 -11.75 -4.92 16.07
CA SER A 167 -12.19 -4.91 14.68
C SER A 167 -13.55 -5.58 14.52
N VAL A 168 -14.37 -4.98 13.65
CA VAL A 168 -15.72 -5.49 13.34
C VAL A 168 -15.81 -5.79 11.85
N ILE A 169 -16.20 -7.01 11.51
CA ILE A 169 -16.20 -7.48 10.13
C ILE A 169 -17.61 -7.92 9.73
N PHE A 170 -18.16 -7.25 8.73
CA PHE A 170 -19.45 -7.56 8.16
C PHE A 170 -19.28 -8.58 7.03
N VAL A 171 -20.00 -9.68 7.13
CA VAL A 171 -20.01 -10.75 6.13
C VAL A 171 -21.46 -11.16 5.83
N PRO A 172 -21.80 -11.54 4.59
CA PRO A 172 -23.05 -12.26 4.35
C PRO A 172 -23.11 -13.52 5.19
N LYS A 173 -24.30 -13.91 5.67
CA LYS A 173 -24.54 -15.14 6.42
C LYS A 173 -24.11 -16.41 5.67
N THR A 174 -24.05 -16.33 4.35
CA THR A 174 -23.59 -17.40 3.45
C THR A 174 -22.06 -17.48 3.29
N ALA A 175 -21.29 -16.63 3.99
CA ALA A 175 -19.84 -16.61 3.90
C ALA A 175 -19.23 -17.96 4.35
N PRO A 176 -18.25 -18.52 3.63
CA PRO A 176 -17.65 -19.80 3.98
C PRO A 176 -17.03 -19.79 5.37
N GLN A 177 -17.36 -20.78 6.21
CA GLN A 177 -16.86 -20.90 7.58
C GLN A 177 -15.32 -20.89 7.68
N ALA A 178 -14.64 -21.52 6.71
CA ALA A 178 -13.18 -21.53 6.66
C ALA A 178 -12.58 -20.12 6.58
N LYS A 179 -13.26 -19.18 5.93
CA LYS A 179 -12.82 -17.78 5.85
C LYS A 179 -13.14 -17.00 7.12
N ILE A 180 -14.27 -17.31 7.75
CA ILE A 180 -14.69 -16.71 9.04
C ILE A 180 -13.74 -17.13 10.17
N ALA A 181 -13.31 -18.40 10.18
CA ALA A 181 -12.45 -18.95 11.22
C ALA A 181 -11.18 -18.12 11.44
N GLN A 182 -10.51 -17.69 10.36
CA GLN A 182 -9.32 -16.85 10.46
C GLN A 182 -9.61 -15.51 11.16
N LEU A 183 -10.77 -14.90 10.90
CA LEU A 183 -11.17 -13.63 11.52
C LEU A 183 -11.39 -13.78 13.02
N LEU A 184 -12.07 -14.87 13.41
CA LEU A 184 -12.34 -15.18 14.80
C LEU A 184 -11.06 -15.52 15.57
N VAL A 185 -10.12 -16.23 14.96
CA VAL A 185 -8.81 -16.55 15.57
C VAL A 185 -8.01 -15.28 15.87
N TYR A 186 -8.10 -14.26 15.03
CA TYR A 186 -7.50 -12.95 15.30
C TYR A 186 -8.31 -12.09 16.29
N GLY A 187 -9.47 -12.56 16.76
CA GLY A 187 -10.28 -11.86 17.76
C GLY A 187 -11.21 -10.78 17.20
N SER A 188 -11.49 -10.77 15.89
CA SER A 188 -12.49 -9.86 15.32
C SER A 188 -13.90 -10.24 15.73
N THR A 189 -14.75 -9.24 15.97
CA THR A 189 -16.20 -9.41 16.03
C THR A 189 -16.72 -9.58 14.60
N VAL A 190 -17.34 -10.72 14.30
CA VAL A 190 -17.89 -11.00 12.96
C VAL A 190 -19.42 -10.87 13.01
N LEU A 191 -19.96 -9.97 12.19
CA LEU A 191 -21.39 -9.75 12.04
C LEU A 191 -21.87 -10.42 10.75
N ALA A 192 -22.61 -11.52 10.91
CA ALA A 192 -23.23 -12.25 9.81
C ALA A 192 -24.55 -11.57 9.42
N VAL A 193 -24.56 -10.91 8.27
CA VAL A 193 -25.70 -10.16 7.73
C VAL A 193 -26.59 -11.10 6.92
N ASP A 194 -27.88 -11.14 7.26
CA ASP A 194 -28.87 -11.88 6.50
C ASP A 194 -29.25 -11.10 5.23
N GLY A 195 -28.38 -11.18 4.22
CA GLY A 195 -28.50 -10.41 3.00
C GLY A 195 -27.35 -10.64 2.04
N SER A 196 -27.33 -9.85 0.97
CA SER A 196 -26.28 -9.82 -0.04
C SER A 196 -24.98 -9.20 0.49
N TYR A 197 -23.92 -9.31 -0.31
CA TYR A 197 -22.67 -8.60 -0.03
C TYR A 197 -22.87 -7.08 0.01
N ASP A 198 -23.66 -6.52 -0.90
CA ASP A 198 -23.92 -5.09 -0.95
C ASP A 198 -24.67 -4.63 0.30
N GLN A 199 -25.65 -5.42 0.78
CA GLN A 199 -26.34 -5.13 2.04
C GLN A 199 -25.40 -5.18 3.26
N ALA A 200 -24.45 -6.12 3.27
CA ALA A 200 -23.43 -6.18 4.32
C ALA A 200 -22.45 -4.99 4.25
N PHE A 201 -22.17 -4.51 3.04
CA PHE A 201 -21.37 -3.32 2.79
C PHE A 201 -22.07 -2.04 3.25
N ASP A 202 -23.33 -1.86 2.88
CA ASP A 202 -24.15 -0.71 3.29
C ASP A 202 -24.30 -0.67 4.82
N LEU A 203 -24.60 -1.81 5.45
CA LEU A 203 -24.68 -1.88 6.91
C LEU A 203 -23.34 -1.55 7.59
N CYS A 204 -22.22 -1.94 6.99
CA CYS A 204 -20.90 -1.55 7.49
C CYS A 204 -20.67 -0.04 7.37
N MET A 205 -21.12 0.59 6.27
CA MET A 205 -21.04 2.03 6.07
C MET A 205 -21.85 2.77 7.13
N ASP A 206 -23.10 2.36 7.33
CA ASP A 206 -24.03 2.94 8.29
C ASP A 206 -23.50 2.80 9.73
N ALA A 207 -23.02 1.61 10.10
CA ALA A 207 -22.42 1.39 11.41
C ALA A 207 -21.17 2.25 11.65
N CYS A 208 -20.33 2.46 10.63
CA CYS A 208 -19.17 3.36 10.77
C CYS A 208 -19.60 4.82 10.99
N ALA A 209 -20.66 5.26 10.31
CA ALA A 209 -21.19 6.61 10.45
C ALA A 209 -21.84 6.82 11.83
N GLU A 210 -22.67 5.87 12.26
CA GLU A 210 -23.42 5.93 13.53
C GLU A 210 -22.49 5.83 14.75
N PHE A 211 -21.56 4.87 14.76
CA PHE A 211 -20.72 4.60 15.92
C PHE A 211 -19.34 5.27 15.86
N GLY A 212 -19.06 6.06 14.81
CA GLY A 212 -17.78 6.73 14.63
C GLY A 212 -16.61 5.79 14.34
N TRP A 213 -16.85 4.53 13.98
CA TRP A 213 -15.80 3.55 13.66
C TRP A 213 -15.02 3.96 12.39
N TYR A 214 -13.76 3.54 12.31
CA TYR A 214 -12.95 3.80 11.12
C TYR A 214 -13.27 2.79 10.01
N ASN A 215 -13.63 3.30 8.84
CA ASN A 215 -14.03 2.48 7.71
C ASN A 215 -12.83 2.12 6.83
N ARG A 216 -12.50 0.82 6.69
CA ARG A 216 -11.38 0.32 5.89
C ARG A 216 -11.74 -0.03 4.43
N ASN A 217 -13.01 0.05 4.04
CA ASN A 217 -13.46 -0.46 2.75
C ASN A 217 -12.73 0.22 1.58
N THR A 218 -12.16 -0.59 0.66
CA THR A 218 -11.23 -0.11 -0.38
C THR A 218 -11.84 0.84 -1.41
N GLY A 219 -13.13 0.70 -1.74
CA GLY A 219 -13.79 1.62 -2.68
C GLY A 219 -14.11 2.99 -2.06
N VAL A 220 -14.07 3.08 -0.73
CA VAL A 220 -14.52 4.24 0.04
C VAL A 220 -13.34 5.00 0.59
N ASN A 221 -12.46 4.30 1.31
CA ASN A 221 -11.37 4.93 2.04
C ASN A 221 -10.18 5.24 1.10
N PRO A 222 -9.82 6.54 0.92
CA PRO A 222 -8.77 6.97 0.00
C PRO A 222 -7.39 6.50 0.43
N TYR A 223 -7.18 6.22 1.72
CA TYR A 223 -5.89 5.82 2.27
C TYR A 223 -5.53 4.36 1.96
N MET A 224 -6.47 3.58 1.41
CA MET A 224 -6.23 2.17 1.09
C MET A 224 -5.28 1.98 -0.09
N THR A 225 -5.26 2.92 -1.04
CA THR A 225 -4.27 2.94 -2.13
C THR A 225 -2.88 3.25 -1.62
N GLU A 226 -2.78 4.05 -0.56
CA GLU A 226 -1.50 4.52 -0.03
C GLU A 226 -0.68 3.43 0.65
N GLY A 227 -1.35 2.47 1.29
CA GLY A 227 -0.68 1.24 1.72
C GLY A 227 -0.23 0.42 0.50
N LYS A 228 -1.12 0.22 -0.47
CA LYS A 228 -0.88 -0.63 -1.64
C LYS A 228 0.27 -0.13 -2.52
N LYS A 229 0.42 1.18 -2.72
CA LYS A 229 1.47 1.76 -3.58
C LYS A 229 2.89 1.41 -3.11
N THR A 230 3.07 1.08 -1.83
CA THR A 230 4.38 0.70 -1.26
C THR A 230 5.00 -0.52 -1.95
N VAL A 231 4.19 -1.41 -2.53
CA VAL A 231 4.72 -2.53 -3.33
C VAL A 231 5.52 -2.06 -4.54
N SER A 232 5.12 -0.94 -5.15
CA SER A 232 5.80 -0.37 -6.31
C SER A 232 7.16 0.20 -5.91
N PHE A 233 7.25 0.83 -4.73
CA PHE A 233 8.51 1.32 -4.18
C PHE A 233 9.48 0.16 -3.93
N GLU A 234 8.98 -0.92 -3.33
CA GLU A 234 9.76 -2.14 -3.08
C GLU A 234 10.27 -2.78 -4.36
N ILE A 235 9.41 -2.92 -5.37
CA ILE A 235 9.81 -3.49 -6.67
C ILE A 235 10.92 -2.64 -7.30
N ALA A 236 10.77 -1.31 -7.30
CA ALA A 236 11.77 -0.40 -7.84
C ALA A 236 13.12 -0.54 -7.11
N GLU A 237 13.08 -0.56 -5.79
CA GLU A 237 14.26 -0.72 -4.93
C GLU A 237 14.97 -2.06 -5.15
N GLN A 238 14.22 -3.16 -5.14
CA GLN A 238 14.74 -4.52 -5.30
C GLN A 238 15.33 -4.72 -6.70
N LEU A 239 14.68 -4.20 -7.76
CA LEU A 239 15.23 -4.22 -9.11
C LEU A 239 16.51 -3.37 -9.22
N ALA A 240 16.55 -2.19 -8.59
CA ALA A 240 17.75 -1.35 -8.58
C ALA A 240 18.93 -2.09 -7.94
N ARG A 241 18.73 -2.76 -6.80
CA ARG A 241 19.74 -3.60 -6.13
C ARG A 241 20.27 -4.71 -7.04
N LEU A 242 19.38 -5.43 -7.75
CA LEU A 242 19.76 -6.48 -8.72
C LEU A 242 20.61 -5.95 -9.88
N THR A 243 20.32 -4.73 -10.38
CA THR A 243 21.14 -4.13 -11.43
C THR A 243 22.50 -3.65 -10.93
N ALA A 244 22.59 -3.16 -9.69
CA ALA A 244 23.82 -2.70 -9.08
C ALA A 244 24.79 -3.86 -8.81
N THR A 245 24.30 -4.99 -8.29
CA THR A 245 25.09 -6.21 -8.09
C THR A 245 25.59 -6.79 -9.42
N GLY A 246 24.74 -6.81 -10.44
CA GLY A 246 25.13 -7.22 -11.80
C GLY A 246 26.22 -6.33 -12.42
N ARG A 247 26.23 -5.02 -12.13
CA ARG A 247 27.30 -4.10 -12.55
C ARG A 247 28.60 -4.35 -11.79
N ARG A 248 28.55 -4.61 -10.48
CA ARG A 248 29.73 -4.91 -9.65
C ARG A 248 30.41 -6.22 -10.08
N HIS A 249 29.64 -7.28 -10.35
CA HIS A 249 30.19 -8.53 -10.91
C HIS A 249 30.90 -8.30 -12.25
N ARG A 250 30.28 -7.56 -13.18
CA ARG A 250 30.89 -7.24 -14.49
C ARG A 250 32.14 -6.34 -14.38
N ALA A 251 32.21 -5.45 -13.40
CA ALA A 251 33.39 -4.63 -13.14
C ALA A 251 34.53 -5.43 -12.50
N GLY A 252 34.22 -6.35 -11.59
CA GLY A 252 35.18 -7.28 -10.99
C GLY A 252 35.81 -8.24 -12.00
N LEU A 253 35.01 -8.77 -12.94
CA LEU A 253 35.51 -9.59 -14.06
C LEU A 253 36.42 -8.80 -15.03
N ARG A 254 36.22 -7.49 -15.19
CA ARG A 254 37.11 -6.63 -16.01
C ARG A 254 38.44 -6.33 -15.33
N ARG A 255 38.50 -6.35 -13.99
CA ARG A 255 39.74 -6.11 -13.22
C ARG A 255 40.62 -7.37 -13.10
N THR A 256 40.03 -8.55 -13.18
CA THR A 256 40.74 -9.83 -13.13
C THR A 256 41.17 -10.35 -14.51
N GLY A 257 40.64 -9.78 -15.59
CA GLY A 257 41.07 -10.07 -16.97
C GLY A 257 42.33 -9.31 -17.40
N ARG A 258 43.52 -9.72 -16.93
CA ARG A 258 44.75 -9.50 -17.72
C ARG A 258 44.65 -10.38 -18.97
N GLY A 259 44.56 -9.73 -20.13
CA GLY A 259 44.93 -10.33 -21.41
C GLY A 259 43.83 -11.04 -22.21
N LEU A 260 42.83 -10.31 -22.71
CA LEU A 260 42.32 -10.61 -24.04
C LEU A 260 41.78 -9.33 -24.70
N ARG A 261 42.58 -8.77 -25.62
CA ARG A 261 42.14 -7.71 -26.52
C ARG A 261 41.16 -8.31 -27.52
N LEU A 262 39.87 -8.04 -27.35
CA LEU A 262 38.91 -8.14 -28.45
C LEU A 262 38.54 -6.72 -28.89
N ARG A 263 39.06 -6.35 -30.07
CA ARG A 263 38.63 -5.19 -30.86
C ARG A 263 37.17 -5.38 -31.25
N GLY A 264 36.39 -4.30 -31.19
CA GLY A 264 35.19 -4.17 -32.04
C GLY A 264 33.93 -3.72 -31.31
N ARG A 265 33.34 -2.64 -31.84
CA ARG A 265 31.96 -2.14 -31.64
C ARG A 265 31.68 -1.36 -30.35
N ARG A 266 32.19 -0.11 -30.35
CA ARG A 266 31.52 1.04 -29.73
C ARG A 266 30.23 1.34 -30.50
N LEU A 267 29.28 2.00 -29.82
CA LEU A 267 27.95 2.47 -30.25
C LEU A 267 26.79 1.53 -29.90
N HIS A 268 26.26 1.66 -28.68
CA HIS A 268 24.81 1.52 -28.39
C HIS A 268 24.41 1.91 -26.96
N HIS A 269 25.37 2.17 -26.05
CA HIS A 269 25.05 2.43 -24.65
C HIS A 269 24.63 3.87 -24.29
N ARG A 270 24.87 4.88 -25.14
CA ARG A 270 24.50 6.28 -24.82
C ARG A 270 23.00 6.57 -24.93
N ARG A 271 22.23 5.82 -25.72
CA ARG A 271 20.77 6.06 -25.88
C ARG A 271 19.91 5.53 -24.72
N ARG A 272 20.41 4.61 -23.89
CA ARG A 272 19.64 4.02 -22.76
C ARG A 272 19.66 4.87 -21.48
N ALA A 273 20.67 5.72 -21.29
CA ALA A 273 20.72 6.62 -20.14
C ALA A 273 19.75 7.80 -20.29
N GLN A 274 19.55 8.30 -21.52
CA GLN A 274 18.64 9.40 -21.80
C GLN A 274 17.15 8.98 -21.73
N GLY A 275 16.82 7.74 -22.11
CA GLY A 275 15.44 7.24 -22.02
C GLY A 275 14.92 7.03 -20.59
N LEU A 276 15.81 6.75 -19.63
CA LEU A 276 15.41 6.53 -18.23
C LEU A 276 15.20 7.86 -17.47
N GLN A 277 15.97 8.91 -17.81
CA GLN A 277 15.73 10.26 -17.30
C GLN A 277 14.45 10.89 -17.86
N ALA A 278 14.05 10.55 -19.09
CA ALA A 278 12.77 10.99 -19.66
C ALA A 278 11.55 10.33 -18.97
N ALA A 279 11.64 9.05 -18.60
CA ALA A 279 10.59 8.34 -17.88
C ALA A 279 10.39 8.86 -16.44
N LEU A 280 11.45 9.34 -15.79
CA LEU A 280 11.39 9.98 -14.46
C LEU A 280 10.79 11.38 -14.50
N ARG A 281 10.86 12.10 -15.63
CA ARG A 281 10.21 13.40 -15.81
C ARG A 281 8.73 13.27 -16.16
N ALA A 282 8.37 12.31 -17.02
CA ALA A 282 6.98 12.11 -17.42
C ALA A 282 6.05 11.55 -16.32
N GLY A 283 6.61 11.00 -15.23
CA GLY A 283 5.85 10.52 -14.08
C GLY A 283 5.63 11.56 -12.97
N LEU A 284 6.13 12.79 -13.14
CA LEU A 284 5.95 13.89 -12.19
C LEU A 284 5.00 14.99 -12.70
N ASP A 285 4.58 14.92 -13.97
CA ASP A 285 3.67 15.90 -14.61
C ASP A 285 2.28 15.27 -14.95
N ARG A 286 1.76 14.37 -14.12
CA ARG A 286 0.36 13.90 -14.20
C ARG A 286 -0.28 13.79 -12.84
#